data_AF-A0A7K2VSI7-F1
#
_entry.id   AF-A0A7K2VSI7-F1
#
_cell.length_a   1.000
_cell.length_b   1.000
_cell.length_c   1.000
_cell.angle_alpha   90.00
_cell.angle_beta   90.00
_cell.angle_gamma   90.00
#
_symmetry.space_group_name_H-M   'P 1'
#
loop_
_entity.id
_entity.type
_entity.pdbx_description
1 polymer ?
#
loop_
_entity_poly.entity_id
_entity_poly.type
_entity_poly.pdbx_seq_one_letter_code
_entity_poly.pdbx_strand_id
1 'polypeptide(L)'
;DDWVRRAAERHGVEIRWCPPDTVNRDLIAHGLPSRTVVVAGNEWADIMHVVLLERLGGERQESRFTENVHLLPGVAGLVEFQTVHGSADDLEGRGLVDPVAAIRAAAAVAERHVGCAGAVAAVE
;
A
#
# COMPACT_ATOMS: atom_id res chain seq x y z
N ASP A 1 -13.23 12.72 18.61
CA ASP A 1 -14.43 11.95 18.26
C ASP A 1 -15.40 12.67 17.32
N ASP A 2 -15.74 13.94 17.56
CA ASP A 2 -16.70 14.64 16.69
C ASP A 2 -16.27 14.71 15.20
N TRP A 3 -14.98 14.86 14.93
CA TRP A 3 -14.48 14.85 13.54
C TRP A 3 -14.67 13.49 12.85
N VAL A 4 -14.53 12.37 13.59
CA VAL A 4 -14.71 11.01 13.08
C VAL A 4 -16.17 10.80 12.69
N ARG A 5 -17.08 11.16 13.59
CA ARG A 5 -18.52 11.08 13.36
C ARG A 5 -18.94 11.89 12.13
N ARG A 6 -18.51 13.16 12.04
CA ARG A 6 -18.82 14.02 10.88
C ARG A 6 -18.24 13.49 9.56
N ALA A 7 -17.04 12.91 9.60
CA ALA A 7 -16.44 12.30 8.43
C ALA A 7 -17.21 11.04 8.00
N ALA A 8 -17.60 10.19 8.97
CA ALA A 8 -18.41 9.01 8.73
C ALA A 8 -19.76 9.38 8.10
N GLU A 9 -20.46 10.38 8.68
CA GLU A 9 -21.73 10.89 8.14
C GLU A 9 -21.57 11.47 6.73
N ARG A 10 -20.52 12.26 6.48
CA ARG A 10 -20.25 12.88 5.17
C ARG A 10 -19.99 11.85 4.08
N HIS A 11 -19.23 10.81 4.39
CA HIS A 11 -18.78 9.82 3.41
C HIS A 11 -19.66 8.56 3.37
N GLY A 12 -20.60 8.41 4.30
CA GLY A 12 -21.48 7.25 4.38
C GLY A 12 -20.74 5.95 4.69
N VAL A 13 -19.62 6.03 5.43
CA VAL A 13 -18.80 4.87 5.80
C VAL A 13 -18.57 4.83 7.31
N GLU A 14 -18.45 3.63 7.86
CA GLU A 14 -18.01 3.47 9.25
C GLU A 14 -16.54 3.90 9.38
N ILE A 15 -16.26 4.80 10.31
CA ILE A 15 -14.90 5.22 10.63
C ILE A 15 -14.67 4.99 12.11
N ARG A 16 -13.65 4.18 12.42
CA ARG A 16 -13.20 3.93 13.80
C ARG A 16 -11.82 4.53 13.98
N TRP A 17 -11.66 5.38 14.99
CA TRP A 17 -10.34 5.80 15.45
C TRP A 17 -9.83 4.82 16.50
N CYS A 18 -8.58 4.37 16.35
CA CYS A 18 -7.96 3.42 17.25
C CYS A 18 -6.51 3.82 17.54
N PRO A 19 -6.06 3.72 18.80
CA PRO A 19 -4.65 3.78 19.12
C PRO A 19 -3.85 2.64 18.43
N PRO A 20 -2.62 2.90 17.98
CA PRO A 20 -1.76 1.92 17.30
C PRO A 20 -1.61 0.56 18.00
N ASP A 21 -1.39 0.58 19.30
CA ASP A 21 -1.23 -0.61 20.15
C ASP A 21 -2.52 -1.45 20.21
N THR A 22 -3.67 -0.78 20.26
CA THR A 22 -4.98 -1.41 20.20
C THR A 22 -5.23 -2.06 18.85
N VAL A 23 -4.89 -1.39 17.75
CA VAL A 23 -4.97 -2.00 16.40
C VAL A 23 -4.06 -3.22 16.30
N ASN A 24 -2.83 -3.14 16.81
CA ASN A 24 -1.88 -4.25 16.78
C ASN A 24 -2.37 -5.46 17.59
N ARG A 25 -2.92 -5.22 18.79
CA ARG A 25 -3.51 -6.28 19.62
C ARG A 25 -4.71 -6.93 18.91
N ASP A 26 -5.64 -6.12 18.39
CA ASP A 26 -6.84 -6.60 17.72
C ASP A 26 -6.47 -7.36 16.42
N LEU A 27 -5.47 -6.86 15.66
CA LEU A 27 -4.86 -7.56 14.52
C LEU A 27 -4.34 -8.94 14.94
N ILE A 28 -3.55 -9.02 16.01
CA ILE A 28 -2.98 -10.29 16.50
C ILE A 28 -4.09 -11.25 16.90
N ALA A 29 -5.03 -10.77 17.70
CA ALA A 29 -6.01 -11.63 18.33
C ALA A 29 -7.11 -12.07 17.36
N HIS A 30 -7.62 -11.18 16.52
CA HIS A 30 -8.88 -11.38 15.77
C HIS A 30 -8.77 -10.99 14.29
N GLY A 31 -7.68 -10.31 13.89
CA GLY A 31 -7.54 -9.75 12.53
C GLY A 31 -8.34 -8.47 12.34
N LEU A 32 -8.31 -7.93 11.12
CA LEU A 32 -9.16 -6.81 10.72
C LEU A 32 -10.42 -7.33 10.02
N PRO A 33 -11.55 -6.60 10.12
CA PRO A 33 -12.73 -6.89 9.31
C PRO A 33 -12.39 -6.90 7.81
N SER A 34 -13.12 -7.69 7.03
CA SER A 34 -12.99 -7.70 5.58
C SER A 34 -13.35 -6.34 4.99
N ARG A 35 -12.68 -5.97 3.89
CA ARG A 35 -12.87 -4.69 3.17
C ARG A 35 -12.56 -3.44 4.02
N THR A 36 -11.62 -3.57 4.95
CA THR A 36 -11.13 -2.44 5.77
C THR A 36 -10.10 -1.61 5.00
N VAL A 37 -10.23 -0.28 5.08
CA VAL A 37 -9.17 0.67 4.71
C VAL A 37 -8.51 1.18 5.98
N VAL A 38 -7.19 1.06 6.06
CA VAL A 38 -6.42 1.58 7.19
C VAL A 38 -5.77 2.89 6.77
N VAL A 39 -6.03 3.95 7.53
CA VAL A 39 -5.35 5.25 7.40
C VAL A 39 -4.57 5.48 8.69
N ALA A 40 -3.25 5.63 8.58
CA ALA A 40 -2.37 5.72 9.73
C ALA A 40 -1.29 6.80 9.53
N GLY A 41 -0.66 7.18 10.63
CA GLY A 41 0.53 8.02 10.59
C GLY A 41 1.70 7.28 9.93
N ASN A 42 2.62 8.05 9.33
CA ASN A 42 3.72 7.53 8.51
C ASN A 42 4.50 6.40 9.22
N GLU A 43 4.99 6.64 10.43
CA GLU A 43 5.83 5.67 11.16
C GLU A 43 5.13 4.33 11.43
N TRP A 44 3.86 4.36 11.85
CA TRP A 44 3.13 3.12 12.09
C TRP A 44 2.82 2.40 10.79
N ALA A 45 2.43 3.14 9.74
CA ALA A 45 2.12 2.56 8.45
C ALA A 45 3.36 1.90 7.84
N ASP A 46 4.53 2.51 7.95
CA ASP A 46 5.79 1.97 7.44
C ASP A 46 6.14 0.62 8.10
N ILE A 47 6.08 0.55 9.43
CA ILE A 47 6.32 -0.70 10.19
C ILE A 47 5.27 -1.76 9.85
N MET A 48 4.00 -1.36 9.82
CA MET A 48 2.89 -2.32 9.73
C MET A 48 2.57 -2.74 8.31
N HIS A 49 2.96 -1.98 7.29
CA HIS A 49 2.66 -2.30 5.90
C HIS A 49 3.20 -3.68 5.50
N VAL A 50 4.46 -3.98 5.85
CA VAL A 50 5.07 -5.29 5.57
C VAL A 50 4.34 -6.42 6.32
N VAL A 51 4.00 -6.19 7.59
CA VAL A 51 3.24 -7.17 8.41
C VAL A 51 1.84 -7.42 7.82
N LEU A 52 1.18 -6.39 7.35
CA LEU A 52 -0.17 -6.48 6.78
C LEU A 52 -0.15 -7.17 5.41
N LEU A 53 0.86 -6.92 4.57
CA LEU A 53 1.05 -7.64 3.30
C LEU A 53 1.17 -9.15 3.52
N GLU A 54 2.06 -9.55 4.43
CA GLU A 54 2.29 -10.97 4.70
C GLU A 54 1.03 -11.64 5.27
N ARG A 55 0.37 -10.96 6.21
CA ARG A 55 -0.70 -11.57 7.00
C ARG A 55 -2.07 -11.52 6.36
N LEU A 56 -2.35 -10.52 5.52
CA LEU A 56 -3.66 -10.31 4.88
C LEU A 56 -3.61 -10.50 3.37
N GLY A 57 -2.50 -10.15 2.73
CA GLY A 57 -2.35 -10.21 1.27
C GLY A 57 -1.84 -11.56 0.76
N GLY A 58 -1.24 -12.38 1.61
CA GLY A 58 -0.50 -13.57 1.17
C GLY A 58 0.70 -13.21 0.29
N GLU A 59 1.16 -11.97 0.38
CA GLU A 59 2.18 -11.39 -0.47
C GLU A 59 3.29 -10.79 0.37
N ARG A 60 4.41 -10.53 -0.29
CA ARG A 60 5.60 -10.01 0.37
C ARG A 60 6.02 -8.71 -0.29
N GLN A 61 6.80 -7.93 0.44
CA GLN A 61 7.35 -6.67 -0.05
C GLN A 61 8.15 -6.86 -1.36
N GLU A 62 8.75 -8.03 -1.57
CA GLU A 62 9.56 -8.33 -2.76
C GLU A 62 8.70 -8.41 -4.04
N SER A 63 7.42 -8.73 -3.93
CA SER A 63 6.51 -8.90 -5.08
C SER A 63 5.47 -7.77 -5.22
N ARG A 64 5.55 -6.73 -4.37
CA ARG A 64 4.57 -5.64 -4.33
C ARG A 64 5.20 -4.28 -4.59
N PHE A 65 4.39 -3.39 -5.19
CA PHE A 65 4.70 -1.98 -5.40
C PHE A 65 3.64 -1.11 -4.72
N THR A 66 3.97 0.15 -4.47
CA THR A 66 3.10 1.18 -3.91
C THR A 66 2.94 2.36 -4.87
N GLU A 67 1.89 3.15 -4.59
CA GLU A 67 1.58 4.38 -5.29
C GLU A 67 1.64 5.55 -4.30
N ASN A 68 2.57 6.47 -4.48
CA ASN A 68 2.60 7.72 -3.74
C ASN A 68 1.76 8.76 -4.49
N VAL A 69 0.55 9.01 -4.01
CA VAL A 69 -0.34 10.04 -4.55
C VAL A 69 -0.05 11.36 -3.87
N HIS A 70 0.39 12.36 -4.63
CA HIS A 70 0.73 13.66 -4.08
C HIS A 70 -0.51 14.55 -3.85
N LEU A 71 -0.66 15.04 -2.62
CA LEU A 71 -1.79 15.90 -2.21
C LEU A 71 -1.50 17.40 -2.33
N LEU A 72 -0.23 17.79 -2.52
CA LEU A 72 0.15 19.20 -2.64
C LEU A 72 -0.28 19.77 -4.00
N PRO A 73 -0.85 20.99 -4.05
CA PRO A 73 -1.37 21.57 -5.30
C PRO A 73 -0.35 21.65 -6.44
N GLY A 74 0.92 21.96 -6.14
CA GLY A 74 1.97 22.12 -7.16
C GLY A 74 2.38 20.84 -7.89
N VAL A 75 1.99 19.69 -7.36
CA VAL A 75 2.28 18.35 -7.93
C VAL A 75 1.00 17.51 -8.02
N ALA A 76 -0.17 18.15 -7.98
CA ALA A 76 -1.45 17.46 -8.01
C ALA A 76 -1.59 16.68 -9.32
N GLY A 77 -2.01 15.41 -9.22
CA GLY A 77 -2.13 14.50 -10.35
C GLY A 77 -0.85 13.73 -10.68
N LEU A 78 0.26 14.01 -10.01
CA LEU A 78 1.43 13.12 -10.05
C LEU A 78 1.22 11.93 -9.12
N VAL A 79 1.64 10.76 -9.60
CA VAL A 79 1.69 9.50 -8.85
C VAL A 79 3.07 8.90 -9.06
N GLU A 80 3.74 8.59 -7.96
CA GLU A 80 5.01 7.85 -8.00
C GLU A 80 4.74 6.36 -7.79
N PHE A 81 5.28 5.52 -8.66
CA PHE A 81 5.22 4.07 -8.53
C PHE A 81 6.57 3.57 -8.03
N GLN A 82 6.58 2.88 -6.90
CA GLN A 82 7.82 2.41 -6.26
C GLN A 82 7.67 0.97 -5.77
N THR A 83 8.76 0.22 -5.76
CA THR A 83 8.81 -1.09 -5.09
C THR A 83 8.63 -0.91 -3.59
N VAL A 84 7.99 -1.88 -2.92
CA VAL A 84 7.92 -1.86 -1.45
C VAL A 84 9.27 -2.20 -0.84
N HIS A 85 9.98 -3.15 -1.44
CA HIS A 85 11.34 -3.46 -1.01
C HIS A 85 12.30 -2.28 -1.28
N GLY A 86 13.30 -2.16 -0.42
CA GLY A 86 14.39 -1.20 -0.56
C GLY A 86 15.44 -1.63 -1.60
N SER A 87 16.61 -1.00 -1.54
CA SER A 87 17.68 -1.17 -2.55
C SER A 87 18.36 -2.54 -2.54
N ALA A 88 18.33 -3.28 -1.42
CA ALA A 88 18.97 -4.59 -1.27
C ALA A 88 20.45 -4.58 -1.71
N ASP A 89 21.23 -3.64 -1.16
CA ASP A 89 22.61 -3.34 -1.58
C ASP A 89 23.54 -4.56 -1.56
N ASP A 90 23.30 -5.52 -0.67
CA ASP A 90 24.06 -6.78 -0.58
C ASP A 90 23.87 -7.70 -1.80
N LEU A 91 22.85 -7.44 -2.61
CA LEU A 91 22.51 -8.16 -3.83
C LEU A 91 22.89 -7.38 -5.11
N GLU A 92 23.42 -6.17 -4.99
CA GLU A 92 23.72 -5.29 -6.13
C GLU A 92 24.68 -5.97 -7.12
N GLY A 93 24.35 -5.89 -8.42
CA GLY A 93 25.16 -6.46 -9.50
C GLY A 93 25.18 -7.98 -9.56
N ARG A 94 24.48 -8.69 -8.66
CA ARG A 94 24.49 -10.16 -8.59
C ARG A 94 23.36 -10.81 -9.38
N GLY A 95 22.38 -10.03 -9.84
CA GLY A 95 21.21 -10.54 -10.58
C GLY A 95 20.30 -11.44 -9.73
N LEU A 96 20.27 -11.23 -8.41
CA LEU A 96 19.52 -12.06 -7.45
C LEU A 96 18.25 -11.39 -6.92
N VAL A 97 18.06 -10.10 -7.17
CA VAL A 97 16.85 -9.37 -6.76
C VAL A 97 15.66 -9.90 -7.55
N ASP A 98 14.55 -10.17 -6.87
CA ASP A 98 13.28 -10.50 -7.51
C ASP A 98 12.73 -9.24 -8.22
N PRO A 99 12.60 -9.23 -9.56
CA PRO A 99 12.14 -8.06 -10.29
C PRO A 99 10.61 -7.93 -10.33
N VAL A 100 9.84 -8.86 -9.75
CA VAL A 100 8.38 -8.92 -9.89
C VAL A 100 7.70 -7.62 -9.45
N ALA A 101 8.09 -7.03 -8.32
CA ALA A 101 7.53 -5.75 -7.87
C ALA A 101 7.71 -4.63 -8.93
N ALA A 102 8.91 -4.52 -9.50
CA ALA A 102 9.22 -3.51 -10.51
C ALA A 102 8.46 -3.75 -11.83
N ILE A 103 8.32 -5.02 -12.24
CA ILE A 103 7.54 -5.41 -13.42
C ILE A 103 6.07 -5.04 -13.25
N ARG A 104 5.49 -5.34 -12.07
CA ARG A 104 4.10 -4.99 -11.74
C ARG A 104 3.89 -3.48 -11.72
N ALA A 105 4.82 -2.71 -11.16
CA ALA A 105 4.79 -1.26 -11.19
C ALA A 105 4.81 -0.72 -12.64
N ALA A 106 5.71 -1.25 -13.48
CA ALA A 106 5.80 -0.86 -14.89
C ALA A 106 4.52 -1.21 -15.68
N ALA A 107 3.93 -2.37 -15.42
CA ALA A 107 2.66 -2.77 -16.03
C ALA A 107 1.51 -1.84 -15.63
N ALA A 108 1.43 -1.44 -14.35
CA ALA A 108 0.46 -0.46 -13.88
C ALA A 108 0.64 0.90 -14.57
N VAL A 109 1.88 1.36 -14.73
CA VAL A 109 2.18 2.59 -15.48
C VAL A 109 1.76 2.47 -16.94
N ALA A 110 2.13 1.37 -17.61
CA ALA A 110 1.82 1.15 -19.02
C ALA A 110 0.31 1.13 -19.28
N GLU A 111 -0.46 0.43 -18.44
CA GLU A 111 -1.90 0.33 -18.59
C GLU A 111 -2.61 1.65 -18.30
N ARG A 112 -2.27 2.30 -17.18
CA ARG A 112 -3.02 3.46 -16.67
C ARG A 112 -2.61 4.78 -17.32
N HIS A 113 -1.37 4.89 -17.80
CA HIS A 113 -0.82 6.15 -18.27
C HIS A 113 -0.33 6.13 -19.72
N VAL A 114 -0.11 4.95 -20.32
CA VAL A 114 0.40 4.81 -21.70
C VAL A 114 -0.63 4.18 -22.66
N GLY A 115 -1.74 3.65 -22.14
CA GLY A 115 -2.81 3.04 -22.95
C GLY A 115 -2.57 1.58 -23.32
N CYS A 116 -1.67 0.88 -22.62
CA CYS A 116 -1.41 -0.54 -22.82
C CYS A 116 -2.43 -1.39 -22.05
N ALA A 117 -3.66 -1.47 -22.56
CA ALA A 117 -4.73 -2.25 -21.92
C ALA A 117 -4.34 -3.72 -21.70
N GLY A 118 -4.54 -4.23 -20.49
CA GLY A 118 -4.27 -5.61 -20.10
C GLY A 118 -2.83 -5.89 -19.66
N ALA A 119 -1.95 -4.87 -19.61
CA ALA A 119 -0.59 -5.05 -19.13
C ALA A 119 -0.54 -5.54 -17.68
N VAL A 120 -1.42 -5.05 -16.79
CA VAL A 120 -1.50 -5.51 -15.39
C VAL A 120 -1.91 -6.98 -15.33
N ALA A 121 -2.96 -7.37 -16.06
CA ALA A 121 -3.44 -8.75 -16.07
C ALA A 121 -2.40 -9.74 -16.64
N ALA A 122 -1.44 -9.29 -17.45
CA ALA A 122 -0.40 -10.12 -18.02
C ALA A 122 0.73 -10.47 -17.03
N VAL A 123 0.81 -9.79 -15.87
CA VAL A 123 1.89 -9.93 -14.88
C VAL A 123 1.40 -10.35 -13.48
N GLU A 124 0.11 -10.67 -13.36
CA GLU A 124 -0.53 -11.25 -12.18
C GLU A 124 -0.70 -12.77 -12.33
#